data_AF-A0A2T4VQA9-F1
#
_entry.id   AF-A0A2T4VQA9-F1
#
_cell.length_a   1.000
_cell.length_b   1.000
_cell.length_c   1.000
_cell.angle_alpha   90.00
_cell.angle_beta   90.00
_cell.angle_gamma   90.00
#
_symmetry.space_group_name_H-M   'P 1'
#
loop_
_entity.id
_entity.type
_entity.pdbx_description
1 polymer ?
#
loop_
_entity_poly.entity_id
_entity_poly.type
_entity_poly.pdbx_seq_one_letter_code
_entity_poly.pdbx_strand_id
1 'polypeptide(L)'
;MKWSLPALKSPELLALGGICLSILGALLCAAALLEFLLRCLWFQYYRLGFRLMRGGWLQRAEEIFQRGARLSSGTHRTAALAGLAACRMHQGHYAEAVAMLEPLMDQRLPRWLRRDEVVLRGLLALCLAMQGDTLRAKRWLDEACARFGGMVTYLVLPEVAILCREGRLGAALKRMEDCWQLLVKDGVAGRRLRLFRAYAQRGVDPERNADLVAMALLSLAPFPKEELAFCREHWPVLADFMQLGEDLVARREEERAGSQAERSAALEAASASKVDTSG
;
A
#
# COMPACT_ATOMS: atom_id res chain seq x y z
N MET A 1 -36.85 -25.26 -61.98
CA MET A 1 -37.72 -24.31 -61.26
C MET A 1 -36.90 -23.08 -60.88
N LYS A 2 -37.16 -21.93 -61.51
CA LYS A 2 -36.49 -20.66 -61.18
C LYS A 2 -37.32 -19.95 -60.11
N TRP A 3 -36.78 -19.83 -58.90
CA TRP A 3 -37.39 -19.03 -57.82
C TRP A 3 -37.07 -17.56 -58.07
N SER A 4 -38.03 -16.82 -58.62
CA SER A 4 -37.99 -15.36 -58.68
C SER A 4 -38.43 -14.80 -57.32
N LEU A 5 -37.47 -14.31 -56.53
CA LEU A 5 -37.79 -13.56 -55.31
C LEU A 5 -38.55 -12.28 -55.68
N PRO A 6 -39.70 -11.98 -55.05
CA PRO A 6 -40.43 -10.76 -55.31
C PRO A 6 -39.56 -9.56 -54.93
N ALA A 7 -39.45 -8.60 -55.85
CA ALA A 7 -38.73 -7.35 -55.60
C ALA A 7 -39.48 -6.54 -54.54
N LEU A 8 -39.08 -6.68 -53.27
CA LEU A 8 -39.51 -5.78 -52.19
C LEU A 8 -38.98 -4.37 -52.49
N LYS A 9 -39.80 -3.53 -53.13
CA LYS A 9 -39.56 -2.10 -53.41
C LYS A 9 -40.54 -1.21 -52.63
N SER A 10 -40.85 -1.52 -51.38
CA SER A 10 -41.64 -0.61 -50.54
C SER A 10 -40.70 0.39 -49.85
N PRO A 11 -40.70 1.68 -50.24
CA PRO A 11 -39.83 2.71 -49.65
C PRO A 11 -40.05 2.89 -48.13
N GLU A 12 -41.22 2.51 -47.61
CA GLU A 12 -41.55 2.52 -46.19
C GLU A 12 -40.68 1.57 -45.36
N LEU A 13 -40.35 0.38 -45.89
CA LEU A 13 -39.48 -0.56 -45.20
C LEU A 13 -38.03 -0.06 -45.12
N LEU A 14 -37.58 0.69 -46.14
CA LEU A 14 -36.26 1.33 -46.13
C LEU A 14 -36.21 2.50 -45.12
N ALA A 15 -37.28 3.29 -45.02
CA ALA A 15 -37.38 4.37 -44.05
C ALA A 15 -37.40 3.85 -42.59
N LEU A 16 -38.18 2.82 -42.31
CA LEU A 16 -38.21 2.15 -41.00
C LEU A 16 -36.84 1.55 -40.63
N GLY A 17 -36.17 0.89 -41.59
CA GLY A 17 -34.83 0.35 -41.39
C GLY A 17 -33.81 1.44 -41.04
N GLY A 18 -33.87 2.60 -41.71
CA GLY A 18 -33.01 3.75 -41.40
C GLY A 18 -33.22 4.27 -39.98
N ILE A 19 -34.47 4.46 -39.56
CA ILE A 19 -34.81 4.93 -38.20
C ILE A 19 -34.33 3.93 -37.13
N CYS A 20 -34.55 2.63 -37.33
CA CYS A 20 -34.09 1.60 -36.40
C CYS A 20 -32.56 1.59 -36.26
N LEU A 21 -31.81 1.73 -37.36
CA LEU A 21 -30.35 1.82 -37.32
C LEU A 21 -29.86 3.08 -36.60
N SER A 22 -30.52 4.23 -36.81
CA SER A 22 -30.19 5.47 -36.10
C SER A 22 -30.45 5.37 -34.59
N ILE A 23 -31.57 4.77 -34.18
CA ILE A 23 -31.88 4.55 -32.75
C ILE A 23 -30.87 3.59 -32.12
N LEU A 24 -30.55 2.47 -32.78
CA LEU A 24 -29.54 1.52 -32.29
C LEU A 24 -28.17 2.19 -32.14
N GLY A 25 -27.76 3.00 -33.13
CA GLY A 25 -26.52 3.78 -33.05
C GLY A 25 -26.51 4.74 -31.87
N ALA A 26 -27.60 5.47 -31.63
CA ALA A 26 -27.72 6.39 -30.50
C ALA A 26 -27.64 5.65 -29.16
N LEU A 27 -28.30 4.49 -29.03
CA LEU A 27 -28.24 3.66 -27.82
C LEU A 27 -26.83 3.14 -27.55
N LEU A 28 -26.12 2.66 -28.57
CA LEU A 28 -24.73 2.21 -28.44
C LEU A 28 -23.79 3.34 -28.03
N CYS A 29 -23.95 4.54 -28.62
CA CYS A 29 -23.18 5.72 -28.23
C CYS A 29 -23.46 6.14 -26.78
N ALA A 30 -24.73 6.11 -26.35
CA ALA A 30 -25.11 6.42 -24.97
C ALA A 30 -24.51 5.41 -23.98
N ALA A 31 -24.53 4.11 -24.33
CA ALA A 31 -23.93 3.06 -23.51
C ALA A 31 -22.41 3.24 -23.39
N ALA A 32 -21.72 3.52 -24.50
CA ALA A 32 -20.28 3.76 -24.51
C ALA A 32 -19.89 5.02 -23.69
N LEU A 33 -20.68 6.09 -23.79
CA LEU A 33 -20.47 7.30 -22.98
C LEU A 33 -20.66 7.01 -21.49
N LEU A 34 -21.70 6.26 -21.13
CA LEU A 34 -21.96 5.88 -19.75
C LEU A 34 -20.82 5.02 -19.19
N GLU A 35 -20.34 4.02 -19.94
CA GLU A 35 -19.20 3.20 -19.55
C GLU A 35 -17.93 4.04 -19.36
N PHE A 36 -17.67 4.98 -20.28
CA PHE A 36 -16.55 5.91 -20.16
C PHE A 36 -16.65 6.80 -18.91
N LEU A 37 -17.84 7.33 -18.61
CA LEU A 37 -18.07 8.14 -17.41
C LEU A 37 -17.88 7.31 -16.13
N LEU A 38 -18.40 6.09 -16.09
CA LEU A 38 -18.21 5.17 -14.96
C LEU A 38 -16.74 4.83 -14.74
N ARG A 39 -15.98 4.60 -15.82
CA ARG A 39 -14.52 4.36 -15.76
C ARG A 39 -13.76 5.58 -15.26
N CYS A 40 -14.13 6.78 -15.71
CA CYS A 40 -13.54 8.04 -15.23
C CYS A 40 -13.83 8.27 -13.74
N LEU A 41 -15.08 8.05 -13.32
CA LEU A 41 -15.50 8.19 -11.92
C LEU A 41 -14.74 7.18 -11.03
N TRP A 42 -14.64 5.92 -11.45
CA TRP A 42 -13.85 4.92 -10.76
C TRP A 42 -12.38 5.35 -10.61
N PHE A 43 -11.77 5.86 -11.68
CA PHE A 43 -10.38 6.30 -11.64
C PHE A 43 -10.16 7.45 -10.65
N GLN A 44 -11.14 8.34 -10.51
CA GLN A 44 -11.11 9.39 -9.49
C GLN A 44 -11.17 8.82 -8.07
N TYR A 45 -12.10 7.90 -7.79
CA TYR A 45 -12.18 7.23 -6.47
C TYR A 45 -10.89 6.47 -6.16
N TYR A 46 -10.36 5.72 -7.12
CA TYR A 46 -9.11 4.98 -6.98
C TYR A 46 -7.96 5.92 -6.63
N ARG A 47 -7.76 7.00 -7.40
CA ARG A 47 -6.70 7.98 -7.13
C ARG A 47 -6.88 8.71 -5.81
N LEU A 48 -8.11 9.05 -5.44
CA LEU A 48 -8.41 9.69 -4.16
C LEU A 48 -8.09 8.76 -2.99
N GLY A 49 -8.51 7.49 -3.05
CA GLY A 49 -8.21 6.48 -2.04
C GLY A 49 -6.70 6.32 -1.81
N PHE A 50 -5.92 6.17 -2.88
CA PHE A 50 -4.47 6.09 -2.77
C PHE A 50 -3.82 7.38 -2.26
N ARG A 51 -4.34 8.56 -2.63
CA ARG A 51 -3.85 9.84 -2.10
C ARG A 51 -4.10 9.95 -0.60
N LEU A 52 -5.30 9.60 -0.14
CA LEU A 52 -5.66 9.58 1.28
C LEU A 52 -4.78 8.60 2.05
N MET A 53 -4.59 7.39 1.52
CA MET A 53 -3.74 6.37 2.12
C MET A 53 -2.28 6.85 2.26
N ARG A 54 -1.72 7.46 1.21
CA ARG A 54 -0.37 8.05 1.26
C ARG A 54 -0.26 9.22 2.24
N GLY A 55 -1.33 9.97 2.43
CA GLY A 55 -1.41 11.04 3.43
C GLY A 55 -1.66 10.56 4.86
N GLY A 56 -1.76 9.25 5.10
CA GLY A 56 -2.03 8.68 6.43
C GLY A 56 -3.50 8.67 6.84
N TRP A 57 -4.42 9.13 5.98
CA TRP A 57 -5.86 9.17 6.26
C TRP A 57 -6.52 7.81 5.99
N LEU A 58 -6.09 6.77 6.70
CA LEU A 58 -6.44 5.37 6.41
C LEU A 58 -7.94 5.09 6.49
N GLN A 59 -8.66 5.62 7.48
CA GLN A 59 -10.11 5.43 7.60
C GLN A 59 -10.87 6.03 6.42
N ARG A 60 -10.52 7.26 6.01
CA ARG A 60 -11.13 7.91 4.84
C ARG A 60 -10.79 7.17 3.55
N ALA A 61 -9.55 6.69 3.41
CA ALA A 61 -9.13 5.89 2.26
C ALA A 61 -9.97 4.61 2.17
N GLU A 62 -10.16 3.93 3.30
CA GLU A 62 -11.00 2.75 3.42
C GLU A 62 -12.46 3.02 3.01
N GLU A 63 -13.09 4.08 3.52
CA GLU A 63 -14.45 4.47 3.13
C GLU A 63 -14.57 4.69 1.61
N ILE A 64 -13.57 5.35 1.01
CA ILE A 64 -13.50 5.59 -0.42
C ILE A 64 -13.36 4.28 -1.21
N PHE A 65 -12.48 3.37 -0.78
CA PHE A 65 -12.32 2.08 -1.43
C PHE A 65 -13.55 1.19 -1.27
N GLN A 66 -14.19 1.17 -0.09
CA GLN A 66 -15.44 0.46 0.14
C GLN A 66 -16.55 0.98 -0.77
N ARG A 67 -16.72 2.31 -0.87
CA ARG A 67 -17.68 2.91 -1.79
C ARG A 67 -17.36 2.58 -3.24
N GLY A 68 -16.09 2.66 -3.63
CA GLY A 68 -15.61 2.28 -4.96
C GLY A 68 -15.93 0.81 -5.29
N ALA A 69 -15.73 -0.10 -4.34
CA ALA A 69 -16.02 -1.52 -4.50
C ALA A 69 -17.52 -1.81 -4.66
N ARG A 70 -18.39 -1.06 -3.97
CA ARG A 70 -19.86 -1.18 -4.09
C ARG A 70 -20.39 -0.67 -5.42
N LEU A 71 -19.78 0.39 -5.95
CA LEU A 71 -20.22 1.05 -7.20
C LEU A 71 -19.60 0.44 -8.46
N SER A 72 -18.66 -0.48 -8.31
CA SER A 72 -17.90 -1.06 -9.42
C SER A 72 -18.17 -2.56 -9.57
N SER A 73 -17.95 -3.07 -10.77
CA SER A 73 -17.99 -4.50 -11.08
C SER A 73 -16.65 -4.96 -11.69
N GLY A 74 -16.45 -6.27 -11.76
CA GLY A 74 -15.26 -6.89 -12.35
C GLY A 74 -13.95 -6.32 -11.81
N THR A 75 -13.07 -5.93 -12.72
CA THR A 75 -11.67 -5.56 -12.44
C THR A 75 -11.54 -4.28 -11.61
N HIS A 76 -12.48 -3.36 -11.78
CA HIS A 76 -12.57 -2.12 -11.02
C HIS A 76 -12.92 -2.39 -9.55
N ARG A 77 -13.81 -3.37 -9.31
CA ARG A 77 -14.12 -3.85 -7.96
C ARG A 77 -12.92 -4.57 -7.34
N THR A 78 -12.22 -5.42 -8.10
CA THR A 78 -10.98 -6.09 -7.64
C THR A 78 -9.96 -5.08 -7.14
N ALA A 79 -9.69 -4.03 -7.93
CA ALA A 79 -8.74 -2.99 -7.57
C ALA A 79 -9.18 -2.17 -6.34
N ALA A 80 -10.47 -1.91 -6.18
CA ALA A 80 -10.99 -1.25 -4.98
C ALA A 80 -10.85 -2.13 -3.73
N LEU A 81 -11.15 -3.43 -3.84
CA LEU A 81 -10.95 -4.39 -2.74
C LEU A 81 -9.46 -4.56 -2.40
N ALA A 82 -8.57 -4.52 -3.39
CA ALA A 82 -7.13 -4.50 -3.16
C ALA A 82 -6.68 -3.25 -2.38
N GLY A 83 -7.23 -2.08 -2.72
CA GLY A 83 -7.01 -0.84 -1.98
C GLY A 83 -7.51 -0.93 -0.54
N LEU A 84 -8.68 -1.51 -0.32
CA LEU A 84 -9.23 -1.77 1.01
C LEU A 84 -8.32 -2.70 1.83
N ALA A 85 -7.87 -3.81 1.24
CA ALA A 85 -6.93 -4.72 1.89
C ALA A 85 -5.59 -4.04 2.21
N ALA A 86 -5.10 -3.15 1.35
CA ALA A 86 -3.91 -2.35 1.62
C ALA A 86 -4.12 -1.41 2.83
N CYS A 87 -5.29 -0.77 2.95
CA CYS A 87 -5.64 0.01 4.15
C CYS A 87 -5.62 -0.86 5.41
N ARG A 88 -6.25 -2.04 5.38
CA ARG A 88 -6.25 -2.99 6.50
C ARG A 88 -4.84 -3.42 6.88
N MET A 89 -4.02 -3.75 5.89
CA MET A 89 -2.61 -4.05 6.08
C MET A 89 -1.87 -2.87 6.74
N HIS A 90 -2.08 -1.63 6.30
CA HIS A 90 -1.45 -0.44 6.90
C HIS A 90 -1.88 -0.15 8.33
N GLN A 91 -3.05 -0.64 8.74
CA GLN A 91 -3.53 -0.58 10.12
C GLN A 91 -3.05 -1.78 10.96
N GLY A 92 -2.30 -2.73 10.41
CA GLY A 92 -1.84 -3.92 11.12
C GLY A 92 -2.80 -5.11 11.08
N HIS A 93 -3.94 -5.00 10.39
CA HIS A 93 -4.93 -6.08 10.23
C HIS A 93 -4.54 -7.04 9.10
N TYR A 94 -3.40 -7.74 9.24
CA TYR A 94 -2.86 -8.61 8.18
C TYR A 94 -3.75 -9.83 7.89
N ALA A 95 -4.38 -10.42 8.91
CA ALA A 95 -5.31 -11.54 8.74
C ALA A 95 -6.52 -11.16 7.86
N GLU A 96 -7.14 -10.03 8.14
CA GLU A 96 -8.24 -9.49 7.34
C GLU A 96 -7.78 -9.17 5.92
N ALA A 97 -6.59 -8.58 5.76
CA ALA A 97 -6.03 -8.28 4.45
C ALA A 97 -5.82 -9.57 3.61
N VAL A 98 -5.31 -10.66 4.21
CA VAL A 98 -5.20 -11.96 3.51
C VAL A 98 -6.56 -12.47 3.08
N ALA A 99 -7.54 -12.48 3.99
CA ALA A 99 -8.90 -12.95 3.69
C ALA A 99 -9.56 -12.14 2.55
N MET A 100 -9.22 -10.86 2.41
CA MET A 100 -9.69 -10.03 1.30
C MET A 100 -8.92 -10.26 0.00
N LEU A 101 -7.59 -10.46 0.06
CA LEU A 101 -6.72 -10.54 -1.12
C LEU A 101 -6.76 -11.92 -1.78
N GLU A 102 -6.85 -13.00 -1.00
CA GLU A 102 -6.75 -14.36 -1.51
C GLU A 102 -7.85 -14.70 -2.54
N PRO A 103 -9.14 -14.38 -2.32
CA PRO A 103 -10.19 -14.59 -3.32
C PRO A 103 -10.02 -13.79 -4.61
N LEU A 104 -9.15 -12.77 -4.61
CA LEU A 104 -8.88 -11.93 -5.78
C LEU A 104 -7.79 -12.53 -6.69
N MET A 105 -7.07 -13.56 -6.23
CA MET A 105 -5.95 -14.15 -6.98
C MET A 105 -6.37 -14.88 -8.25
N ASP A 106 -7.57 -15.45 -8.24
CA ASP A 106 -8.16 -16.18 -9.37
C ASP A 106 -8.66 -15.24 -10.47
N GLN A 107 -8.77 -13.94 -10.18
CA GLN A 107 -9.26 -12.95 -11.11
C GLN A 107 -8.14 -12.50 -12.04
N ARG A 108 -8.26 -12.83 -13.33
CA ARG A 108 -7.39 -12.25 -14.36
C ARG A 108 -7.78 -10.80 -14.59
N LEU A 109 -6.84 -9.89 -14.29
CA LEU A 109 -6.98 -8.50 -14.67
C LEU A 109 -6.64 -8.33 -16.16
N PRO A 110 -7.23 -7.34 -16.86
CA PRO A 110 -6.91 -7.06 -18.24
C PRO A 110 -5.46 -6.61 -18.35
N ARG A 111 -4.83 -6.77 -19.52
CA ARG A 111 -3.41 -6.44 -19.73
C ARG A 111 -3.02 -5.03 -19.29
N TRP A 112 -3.92 -4.05 -19.41
CA TRP A 112 -3.66 -2.67 -19.01
C TRP A 112 -3.61 -2.46 -17.47
N LEU A 113 -4.07 -3.44 -16.68
CA LEU A 113 -3.98 -3.52 -15.21
C LEU A 113 -2.93 -4.54 -14.74
N ARG A 114 -2.02 -5.00 -15.62
CA ARG A 114 -1.00 -5.99 -15.26
C ARG A 114 -0.12 -5.56 -14.09
N ARG A 115 0.10 -4.25 -13.91
CA ARG A 115 0.83 -3.71 -12.75
C ARG A 115 0.05 -3.96 -11.45
N ASP A 116 -1.25 -3.69 -11.43
CA ASP A 116 -2.09 -3.90 -10.26
C ASP A 116 -2.18 -5.39 -9.89
N GLU A 117 -2.14 -6.29 -10.88
CA GLU A 117 -2.09 -7.73 -10.66
C GLU A 117 -0.83 -8.20 -9.91
N VAL A 118 0.32 -7.60 -10.23
CA VAL A 118 1.60 -7.86 -9.54
C VAL A 118 1.59 -7.25 -8.15
N VAL A 119 1.06 -6.04 -8.01
CA VAL A 119 0.91 -5.37 -6.70
C VAL A 119 0.04 -6.21 -5.78
N LEU A 120 -1.07 -6.74 -6.27
CA LEU A 120 -1.99 -7.57 -5.49
C LEU A 120 -1.30 -8.82 -4.92
N ARG A 121 -0.54 -9.54 -5.75
CA ARG A 121 0.27 -10.70 -5.32
C ARG A 121 1.37 -10.30 -4.33
N GLY A 122 2.04 -9.17 -4.57
CA GLY A 122 3.05 -8.64 -3.65
C GLY A 122 2.48 -8.27 -2.28
N LEU A 123 1.28 -7.68 -2.23
CA LEU A 123 0.57 -7.39 -0.99
C LEU A 123 0.19 -8.67 -0.24
N LEU A 124 -0.33 -9.68 -0.94
CA LEU A 124 -0.67 -10.97 -0.35
C LEU A 124 0.58 -11.66 0.21
N ALA A 125 1.66 -11.70 -0.57
CA ALA A 125 2.94 -12.26 -0.13
C ALA A 125 3.48 -11.56 1.12
N LEU A 126 3.37 -10.23 1.19
CA LEU A 126 3.79 -9.48 2.38
C LEU A 126 2.94 -9.84 3.60
N CYS A 127 1.61 -9.89 3.46
CA CYS A 127 0.74 -10.23 4.58
C CYS A 127 1.00 -11.66 5.09
N LEU A 128 1.21 -12.63 4.20
CA LEU A 128 1.57 -13.99 4.55
C LEU A 128 2.94 -14.07 5.24
N ALA A 129 3.94 -13.31 4.77
CA ALA A 129 5.24 -13.23 5.43
C ALA A 129 5.13 -12.64 6.85
N MET A 130 4.26 -11.65 7.05
CA MET A 130 4.00 -11.08 8.37
C MET A 130 3.30 -12.07 9.31
N GLN A 131 2.40 -12.92 8.80
CA GLN A 131 1.78 -14.02 9.56
C GLN A 131 2.73 -15.19 9.85
N GLY A 132 3.77 -15.34 9.03
CA GLY A 132 4.77 -16.40 9.14
C GLY A 132 4.63 -17.56 8.19
N ASP A 133 3.70 -17.47 7.25
CA ASP A 133 3.56 -18.41 6.17
C ASP A 133 4.53 -18.05 5.02
N THR A 134 5.82 -18.20 5.27
CA THR A 134 6.88 -17.84 4.31
C THR A 134 6.82 -18.70 3.05
N LEU A 135 6.32 -19.93 3.14
CA LEU A 135 6.18 -20.84 2.01
C LEU A 135 5.11 -20.35 1.03
N ARG A 136 3.90 -20.00 1.49
CA ARG A 136 2.89 -19.41 0.61
C ARG A 136 3.30 -18.02 0.14
N ALA A 137 3.96 -17.23 0.99
CA ALA A 137 4.47 -15.93 0.61
C ALA A 137 5.44 -16.01 -0.57
N LYS A 138 6.41 -16.94 -0.53
CA LYS A 138 7.34 -17.21 -1.63
C LYS A 138 6.63 -17.64 -2.89
N ARG A 139 5.67 -18.58 -2.80
CA ARG A 139 4.89 -19.03 -3.96
C ARG A 139 4.20 -17.87 -4.68
N TRP A 140 3.56 -16.97 -3.94
CA TRP A 140 2.88 -15.81 -4.54
C TRP A 140 3.85 -14.79 -5.12
N LEU A 141 5.02 -14.63 -4.49
CA LEU A 141 6.10 -13.79 -5.00
C LEU A 141 6.66 -14.33 -6.32
N ASP A 142 6.93 -15.63 -6.39
CA ASP A 142 7.42 -16.31 -7.60
C ASP A 142 6.42 -16.20 -8.74
N GLU A 143 5.13 -16.37 -8.45
CA GLU A 143 4.07 -16.17 -9.45
C GLU A 143 4.03 -14.72 -9.95
N ALA A 144 4.18 -13.74 -9.06
CA ALA A 144 4.23 -12.33 -9.44
C ALA A 144 5.44 -12.02 -10.35
N CYS A 145 6.62 -12.55 -10.02
CA CYS A 145 7.83 -12.42 -10.82
C CYS A 145 7.67 -13.06 -12.20
N ALA A 146 7.16 -14.29 -12.26
CA ALA A 146 6.92 -15.01 -13.51
C ALA A 146 5.94 -14.26 -14.44
N ARG A 147 4.88 -13.67 -13.88
CA ARG A 147 3.90 -12.91 -14.65
C ARG A 147 4.40 -11.56 -15.14
N PHE A 148 5.35 -10.91 -14.47
CA PHE A 148 5.85 -9.61 -14.89
C PHE A 148 7.09 -9.68 -15.80
N GLY A 149 7.82 -10.81 -15.77
CA GLY A 149 9.04 -10.99 -16.57
C GLY A 149 10.27 -10.30 -15.96
N GLY A 150 10.27 -10.12 -14.64
CA GLY A 150 11.31 -9.41 -13.90
C GLY A 150 10.73 -8.82 -12.62
N MET A 151 11.57 -8.22 -11.79
CA MET A 151 11.10 -7.71 -10.51
C MET A 151 10.80 -6.22 -10.50
N VAL A 152 9.75 -5.90 -9.76
CA VAL A 152 9.14 -4.58 -9.64
C VAL A 152 9.36 -4.09 -8.21
N THR A 153 9.41 -2.78 -8.00
CA THR A 153 9.56 -2.18 -6.66
C THR A 153 8.61 -2.74 -5.62
N TYR A 154 7.37 -3.03 -6.00
CA TYR A 154 6.34 -3.59 -5.12
C TYR A 154 6.61 -5.03 -4.65
N LEU A 155 7.56 -5.74 -5.28
CA LEU A 155 7.95 -7.09 -4.91
C LEU A 155 9.17 -7.12 -3.96
N VAL A 156 9.89 -6.00 -3.83
CA VAL A 156 11.07 -5.92 -2.94
C VAL A 156 10.67 -6.05 -1.48
N LEU A 157 9.61 -5.36 -1.06
CA LEU A 157 9.16 -5.37 0.34
C LEU A 157 8.75 -6.77 0.84
N PRO A 158 7.88 -7.54 0.15
CA PRO A 158 7.56 -8.90 0.58
C PRO A 158 8.79 -9.82 0.59
N GLU A 159 9.67 -9.71 -0.40
CA GLU A 159 10.90 -10.50 -0.45
C GLU A 159 11.83 -10.21 0.74
N VAL A 160 12.02 -8.93 1.06
CA VAL A 160 12.79 -8.49 2.22
C VAL A 160 12.17 -8.99 3.53
N ALA A 161 10.84 -8.92 3.66
CA ALA A 161 10.15 -9.45 4.84
C ALA A 161 10.39 -10.96 5.01
N ILE A 162 10.29 -11.73 3.92
CA ILE A 162 10.59 -13.18 3.90
C ILE A 162 12.05 -13.43 4.32
N LEU A 163 13.02 -12.73 3.72
CA LEU A 163 14.44 -12.90 4.03
C LEU A 163 14.76 -12.54 5.49
N CYS A 164 14.19 -11.44 6.00
CA CYS A 164 14.34 -11.05 7.40
C CYS A 164 13.80 -12.13 8.34
N ARG A 165 12.62 -12.69 8.03
CA ARG A 165 11.99 -13.72 8.84
C ARG A 165 12.75 -15.04 8.84
N GLU A 166 13.40 -15.37 7.74
CA GLU A 166 14.24 -16.56 7.60
C GLU A 166 15.65 -16.39 8.21
N GLY A 167 15.92 -15.25 8.87
CA GLY A 167 17.25 -14.94 9.44
C GLY A 167 18.31 -14.65 8.38
N ARG A 168 17.93 -14.49 7.10
CA ARG A 168 18.85 -14.20 5.98
C ARG A 168 19.09 -12.69 5.86
N LEU A 169 19.53 -12.06 6.94
CA LEU A 169 19.57 -10.60 7.09
C LEU A 169 20.53 -9.93 6.11
N GLY A 170 21.73 -10.51 5.89
CA GLY A 170 22.67 -9.99 4.89
C GLY A 170 22.11 -10.03 3.46
N ALA A 171 21.33 -11.06 3.12
CA ALA A 171 20.64 -11.13 1.83
C ALA A 171 19.53 -10.09 1.72
N ALA A 172 18.77 -9.83 2.79
CA ALA A 172 17.77 -8.77 2.84
C ALA A 172 18.39 -7.40 2.60
N LEU A 173 19.53 -7.09 3.24
CA LEU A 173 20.26 -5.83 3.06
C LEU A 173 20.77 -5.68 1.63
N LYS A 174 21.44 -6.70 1.10
CA LYS A 174 21.89 -6.71 -0.29
C LYS A 174 20.73 -6.44 -1.25
N ARG A 175 19.60 -7.11 -1.02
CA ARG A 175 18.40 -6.96 -1.85
C ARG A 175 17.84 -5.54 -1.84
N MET A 176 17.79 -4.90 -0.67
CA MET A 176 17.39 -3.50 -0.54
C MET A 176 18.36 -2.55 -1.23
N GLU A 177 19.66 -2.82 -1.13
CA GLU A 177 20.71 -2.01 -1.75
C GLU A 177 20.66 -2.08 -3.28
N ASP A 178 20.56 -3.30 -3.84
CA ASP A 178 20.45 -3.54 -5.28
C ASP A 178 19.24 -2.82 -5.91
N CYS A 179 18.18 -2.60 -5.12
CA CYS A 179 16.96 -1.92 -5.56
C CYS A 179 16.81 -0.49 -5.03
N TRP A 180 17.78 0.05 -4.30
CA TRP A 180 17.57 1.27 -3.50
C TRP A 180 17.17 2.48 -4.36
N GLN A 181 17.88 2.69 -5.47
CA GLN A 181 17.59 3.79 -6.40
C GLN A 181 16.17 3.70 -6.98
N LEU A 182 15.72 2.48 -7.29
CA LEU A 182 14.39 2.24 -7.82
C LEU A 182 13.31 2.49 -6.76
N LEU A 183 13.56 2.06 -5.52
CA LEU A 183 12.67 2.25 -4.38
C LEU A 183 12.50 3.73 -4.00
N VAL A 184 13.59 4.51 -4.05
CA VAL A 184 13.56 5.95 -3.82
C VAL A 184 12.78 6.65 -4.93
N LYS A 185 13.06 6.33 -6.20
CA LYS A 185 12.38 6.93 -7.36
C LYS A 185 10.87 6.71 -7.35
N ASP A 186 10.43 5.51 -6.97
CA ASP A 186 8.99 5.17 -6.93
C ASP A 186 8.29 5.65 -5.65
N GLY A 187 9.02 6.25 -4.70
CA GLY A 187 8.49 6.63 -3.39
C GLY A 187 8.05 5.42 -2.54
N VAL A 188 8.58 4.24 -2.85
CA VAL A 188 8.27 2.94 -2.20
C VAL A 188 9.25 2.65 -1.05
N ALA A 189 10.27 3.49 -0.87
CA ALA A 189 11.12 3.55 0.34
C ALA A 189 10.35 4.06 1.58
N GLY A 190 9.19 3.47 1.82
CA GLY A 190 8.29 3.80 2.90
C GLY A 190 8.74 3.24 4.23
N ARG A 191 7.95 3.56 5.25
CA ARG A 191 8.16 3.20 6.65
C ARG A 191 8.58 1.75 6.89
N ARG A 192 7.89 0.77 6.28
CA ARG A 192 8.19 -0.67 6.46
C ARG A 192 9.54 -1.08 5.90
N LEU A 193 9.95 -0.53 4.76
CA LEU A 193 11.24 -0.87 4.19
C LEU A 193 12.39 -0.32 5.05
N ARG A 194 12.24 0.89 5.59
CA ARG A 194 13.19 1.46 6.56
C ARG A 194 13.23 0.65 7.86
N LEU A 195 12.08 0.20 8.36
CA LEU A 195 12.00 -0.72 9.50
C LEU A 195 12.79 -2.01 9.24
N PHE A 196 12.53 -2.69 8.11
CA PHE A 196 13.25 -3.93 7.81
C PHE A 196 14.74 -3.71 7.54
N ARG A 197 15.15 -2.58 6.96
CA ARG A 197 16.56 -2.22 6.81
C ARG A 197 17.23 -2.08 8.17
N ALA A 198 16.64 -1.32 9.09
CA ALA A 198 17.17 -1.15 10.45
C ALA A 198 17.19 -2.48 11.23
N TYR A 199 16.14 -3.29 11.09
CA TYR A 199 16.06 -4.62 11.69
C TYR A 199 17.19 -5.53 11.20
N ALA A 200 17.39 -5.61 9.88
CA ALA A 200 18.44 -6.43 9.30
C ALA A 200 19.85 -5.90 9.62
N GLN A 201 20.06 -4.58 9.65
CA GLN A 201 21.35 -3.99 10.08
C GLN A 201 21.69 -4.36 11.52
N ARG A 202 20.73 -4.25 12.44
CA ARG A 202 20.94 -4.63 13.84
C ARG A 202 21.30 -6.11 13.98
N GLY A 203 20.63 -6.99 13.25
CA GLY A 203 20.89 -8.42 13.37
C GLY A 203 22.16 -8.91 12.66
N VAL A 204 22.74 -8.15 11.72
CA VAL A 204 24.03 -8.49 11.09
C VAL A 204 25.21 -8.08 11.97
N ASP A 205 25.20 -6.84 12.48
CA ASP A 205 26.27 -6.31 13.30
C ASP A 205 25.69 -5.21 14.23
N PRO A 206 25.23 -5.58 15.44
CA PRO A 206 24.49 -4.67 16.31
C PRO A 206 25.37 -3.53 16.85
N GLU A 207 26.65 -3.80 17.12
CA GLU A 207 27.58 -2.81 17.69
C GLU A 207 27.93 -1.76 16.64
N ARG A 208 28.32 -2.19 15.44
CA ARG A 208 28.70 -1.26 14.36
C ARG A 208 27.53 -0.44 13.84
N ASN A 209 26.32 -1.00 13.88
CA ASN A 209 25.13 -0.34 13.33
C ASN A 209 24.28 0.37 14.38
N ALA A 210 24.68 0.42 15.65
CA ALA A 210 23.87 0.96 16.75
C ALA A 210 23.31 2.36 16.45
N ASP A 211 24.18 3.29 16.05
CA ASP A 211 23.79 4.68 15.74
C ASP A 211 22.87 4.78 14.52
N LEU A 212 23.19 4.03 13.46
CA LEU A 212 22.38 4.01 12.24
C LEU A 212 20.98 3.46 12.50
N VAL A 213 20.89 2.41 13.32
CA VAL A 213 19.62 1.80 13.73
C VAL A 213 18.83 2.76 14.60
N ALA A 214 19.45 3.40 15.60
CA ALA A 214 18.79 4.37 16.45
C ALA A 214 18.23 5.55 15.62
N MET A 215 19.05 6.12 14.73
CA MET A 215 18.64 7.20 13.83
C MET A 215 17.50 6.77 12.90
N ALA A 216 17.56 5.55 12.36
CA ALA A 216 16.51 5.02 11.51
C ALA A 216 15.20 4.87 12.29
N LEU A 217 15.22 4.28 13.49
CA LEU A 217 14.04 4.11 14.34
C LEU A 217 13.42 5.44 14.74
N LEU A 218 14.22 6.41 15.16
CA LEU A 218 13.78 7.77 15.52
C LEU A 218 13.18 8.55 14.35
N SER A 219 13.44 8.14 13.10
CA SER A 219 12.86 8.73 11.89
C SER A 219 11.52 8.10 11.47
N LEU A 220 11.12 6.99 12.12
CA LEU A 220 9.86 6.33 11.84
C LEU A 220 8.73 7.02 12.61
N ALA A 221 7.58 7.17 11.96
CA ALA A 221 6.36 7.50 12.68
C ALA A 221 6.01 6.37 13.67
N PRO A 222 5.34 6.68 14.81
CA PRO A 222 4.93 5.69 15.80
C PRO A 222 4.17 4.51 15.19
N PHE A 223 4.36 3.33 15.75
CA PHE A 223 3.68 2.11 15.30
C PHE A 223 2.22 2.09 15.76
N PRO A 224 1.27 1.78 14.84
CA PRO A 224 -0.10 1.47 15.25
C PRO A 224 -0.08 0.38 16.33
N LYS A 225 -0.90 0.55 17.37
CA LYS A 225 -0.98 -0.41 18.49
C LYS A 225 -1.36 -1.80 17.99
N GLU A 226 -2.21 -1.84 16.98
CA GLU A 226 -2.69 -3.04 16.30
C GLU A 226 -1.55 -3.73 15.54
N GLU A 227 -0.67 -2.99 14.87
CA GLU A 227 0.50 -3.54 14.18
C GLU A 227 1.52 -4.12 15.18
N LEU A 228 1.74 -3.43 16.31
CA LEU A 228 2.58 -3.95 17.40
C LEU A 228 1.97 -5.22 18.03
N ALA A 229 0.68 -5.20 18.35
CA ALA A 229 -0.02 -6.36 18.93
C ALA A 229 0.05 -7.57 18.00
N PHE A 230 -0.21 -7.37 16.70
CA PHE A 230 -0.07 -8.41 15.69
C PHE A 230 1.35 -8.97 15.64
N CYS A 231 2.37 -8.10 15.62
CA CYS A 231 3.76 -8.54 15.61
C CYS A 231 4.13 -9.29 16.89
N ARG A 232 3.59 -8.94 18.07
CA ARG A 232 3.87 -9.70 19.30
C ARG A 232 3.38 -11.14 19.23
N GLU A 233 2.24 -11.37 18.58
CA GLU A 233 1.68 -12.70 18.39
C GLU A 233 2.41 -13.47 17.28
N HIS A 234 2.62 -12.85 16.13
CA HIS A 234 3.10 -13.54 14.94
C HIS A 234 4.59 -13.41 14.66
N TRP A 235 5.27 -12.39 15.17
CA TRP A 235 6.71 -12.17 14.94
C TRP A 235 7.38 -11.48 16.15
N PRO A 236 7.49 -12.15 17.31
CA PRO A 236 7.89 -11.53 18.57
C PRO A 236 9.21 -10.75 18.49
N VAL A 237 10.22 -11.30 17.82
CA VAL A 237 11.54 -10.65 17.65
C VAL A 237 11.44 -9.31 16.90
N LEU A 238 10.54 -9.20 15.93
CA LEU A 238 10.29 -7.93 15.24
C LEU A 238 9.52 -6.96 16.14
N ALA A 239 8.58 -7.46 16.95
CA ALA A 239 7.84 -6.64 17.91
C ALA A 239 8.78 -6.02 18.97
N ASP A 240 9.73 -6.80 19.50
CA ASP A 240 10.74 -6.31 20.45
C ASP A 240 11.61 -5.21 19.81
N PHE A 241 11.96 -5.39 18.52
CA PHE A 241 12.69 -4.39 17.77
C PHE A 241 11.88 -3.11 17.56
N MET A 242 10.59 -3.22 17.25
CA MET A 242 9.69 -2.06 17.12
C MET A 242 9.50 -1.36 18.47
N GLN A 243 9.37 -2.11 19.57
CA GLN A 243 9.24 -1.58 20.93
C GLN A 243 10.48 -0.79 21.34
N LEU A 244 11.70 -1.26 21.00
CA LEU A 244 12.91 -0.48 21.21
C LEU A 244 12.81 0.90 20.53
N GLY A 245 12.22 0.97 19.34
CA GLY A 245 11.99 2.24 18.64
C GLY A 245 11.10 3.20 19.42
N GLU A 246 9.98 2.71 19.96
CA GLU A 246 9.06 3.50 20.80
C GLU A 246 9.76 3.97 22.09
N ASP A 247 10.53 3.09 22.73
CA ASP A 247 11.27 3.43 23.96
C ASP A 247 12.35 4.51 23.70
N LEU A 248 13.02 4.46 22.54
CA LEU A 248 13.98 5.48 22.13
C LEU A 248 13.31 6.84 21.88
N VAL A 249 12.11 6.84 21.29
CA VAL A 249 11.33 8.07 21.09
C VAL A 249 10.93 8.67 22.44
N ALA A 250 10.38 7.84 23.35
CA ALA A 250 9.96 8.27 24.69
C ALA A 250 11.12 8.90 25.49
N ARG A 251 12.28 8.24 25.54
CA ARG A 251 13.48 8.80 26.21
C ARG A 251 13.89 10.15 25.63
N ARG A 252 13.86 10.29 24.30
CA ARG A 252 14.23 11.54 23.64
C ARG A 252 13.24 12.66 23.91
N GLU A 253 11.96 12.34 24.09
CA GLU A 253 10.94 13.31 24.50
C GLU A 253 11.13 13.74 25.96
N GLU A 254 11.45 12.82 26.86
CA GLU A 254 11.79 13.11 28.26
C GLU A 254 13.01 14.03 28.37
N GLU A 255 14.09 13.72 27.64
CA GLU A 255 15.31 14.56 27.59
C GLU A 255 15.02 15.98 27.08
N ARG A 256 14.17 16.11 26.05
CA ARG A 256 13.75 17.41 25.51
C ARG A 256 12.92 18.19 26.51
N ALA A 257 11.98 17.54 27.20
CA ALA A 257 11.15 18.16 28.23
C ALA A 257 12.02 18.66 29.40
N GLY A 258 12.97 17.84 29.87
CA GLY A 258 13.92 18.24 30.92
C GLY A 258 14.79 19.42 30.50
N SER A 259 15.39 19.36 29.30
CA SER A 259 16.20 20.46 28.76
C SER A 259 15.40 21.77 28.61
N GLN A 260 14.10 21.67 28.27
CA GLN A 260 13.23 22.82 28.15
C GLN A 260 12.87 23.42 29.52
N ALA A 261 12.62 22.57 30.52
CA ALA A 261 12.36 23.00 31.89
C ALA A 261 13.58 23.70 32.53
N GLU A 262 14.78 23.18 32.31
CA GLU A 262 16.03 23.81 32.76
C GLU A 262 16.22 25.19 32.10
N ARG A 263 15.94 25.30 30.80
CA ARG A 263 16.03 26.57 30.07
C ARG A 263 15.00 27.59 30.56
N SER A 264 13.75 27.19 30.83
CA SER A 264 12.75 28.10 31.37
C SER A 264 13.11 28.57 32.78
N ALA A 265 13.58 27.66 33.65
CA ALA A 265 14.02 28.02 34.99
C ALA A 265 15.22 29.00 34.99
N ALA A 266 16.19 28.79 34.09
CA ALA A 266 17.32 29.69 33.93
C ALA A 266 16.90 31.08 33.44
N LEU A 267 15.92 31.17 32.53
CA LEU A 267 15.37 32.44 32.05
C LEU A 267 14.59 33.18 33.14
N GLU A 268 13.80 32.46 33.94
CA GLU A 268 13.09 33.03 35.09
C GLU A 268 14.06 33.58 36.14
N ALA A 269 15.08 32.80 36.52
CA ALA A 269 16.11 33.24 37.47
C ALA A 269 16.87 34.49 36.96
N ALA A 270 17.21 34.53 35.67
CA ALA A 270 17.86 35.69 35.06
C ALA A 270 16.95 36.92 35.02
N SER A 271 15.63 36.73 34.86
CA SER A 271 14.65 37.82 34.89
C SER A 271 14.46 38.39 36.30
N ALA A 272 14.44 37.55 37.33
CA ALA A 272 14.37 37.97 38.72
C ALA A 272 15.61 38.78 39.13
N SER A 273 16.81 38.32 38.75
CA SER A 273 18.06 39.03 39.07
C SER A 273 18.16 40.43 38.43
N LYS A 274 17.48 40.70 37.32
CA LYS A 274 17.48 42.04 36.69
C LYS A 274 16.61 43.06 37.44
N VAL A 275 15.52 42.61 38.05
CA VAL A 275 14.60 43.47 38.81
C VAL A 275 15.31 44.05 40.04
N ASP A 276 16.12 43.26 40.72
CA ASP A 276 16.82 43.69 41.94
C ASP A 276 17.95 44.69 41.69
N THR A 277 18.46 44.79 40.46
CA THR A 277 19.56 45.71 40.10
C THR A 277 19.11 47.08 39.59
N SER A 278 17.80 47.31 39.45
CA SER A 278 17.22 48.55 38.91
C SER A 278 16.55 49.45 39.95
N GLY A 279 16.64 49.09 41.24
CA GLY A 279 16.17 49.90 42.38
C GLY A 279 17.35 50.49 43.16
#